data_AF-A0A7Y1TWN6-F1
#
_entry.id   AF-A0A7Y1TWN6-F1
#
_cell.length_a   1.000
_cell.length_b   1.000
_cell.length_c   1.000
_cell.angle_alpha   90.00
_cell.angle_beta   90.00
_cell.angle_gamma   90.00
#
_symmetry.space_group_name_H-M   'P 1'
#
loop_
_entity.id
_entity.type
_entity.pdbx_description
1 polymer ?
#
loop_
_entity_poly.entity_id
_entity_poly.type
_entity_poly.pdbx_seq_one_letter_code
_entity_poly.pdbx_strand_id
1 'polypeptide(L)'
;STVRKDLTTWLPILLLVVLGGLAGIGKFLQDGFGNDERTAIPDELVVSSRSDRGPGSLRTALFTAMKAPHKITIRFDVDQIDIEVPLPPVAVSGIKFIGNEAAPTLIRFASNRQTESSLLKVSGDDVLIEHLHFDANGGVAIDVTGKRTNLRNLRIANASIGIDGFDVTSLTVENSVFRGNGTGIRLNGEKARTKIAGNTFEDNRDGAIWLALSSDEIQSRNDILIHDNIISGGRDGLIAVNAGLDVRGNRISQFTRSGITLLGTRAMVTGNLISDSAGIGMHISQLLDSVVVDNEIARNQQIGILIVDAQGLQVDQNHVYENGYGIAAVGLKPINATLKNNTLVGQAIDGLIAIGESPFIDSNHALRNRQAGIRIMDLALPDQPLIEAVPRLANNTMSDNGDDDVQYGEYVVSKP
;
A
#
# COMPACT_ATOMS: atom_id res chain seq x y z
N SER A 1 -51.27 9.76 -27.01
CA SER A 1 -51.97 8.65 -26.34
C SER A 1 -51.59 7.37 -27.04
N THR A 2 -50.68 6.59 -26.44
CA THR A 2 -50.97 5.26 -25.86
C THR A 2 -51.45 4.26 -26.93
N VAL A 3 -50.67 3.22 -27.24
CA VAL A 3 -50.70 1.95 -26.48
C VAL A 3 -49.34 1.23 -26.59
N ARG A 4 -48.82 0.82 -25.42
CA ARG A 4 -47.71 -0.12 -25.21
C ARG A 4 -48.03 -1.49 -25.84
N LYS A 5 -47.05 -2.15 -26.46
CA LYS A 5 -47.09 -3.60 -26.71
C LYS A 5 -46.09 -4.28 -25.79
N ASP A 6 -46.64 -5.17 -24.98
CA ASP A 6 -46.02 -5.91 -23.90
C ASP A 6 -44.91 -6.86 -24.36
N LEU A 7 -43.80 -6.83 -23.61
CA LEU A 7 -42.61 -7.67 -23.73
C LEU A 7 -42.66 -8.88 -22.77
N THR A 8 -43.85 -9.34 -22.39
CA THR A 8 -44.04 -10.31 -21.30
C THR A 8 -44.28 -11.77 -21.73
N THR A 9 -44.31 -12.06 -23.03
CA THR A 9 -44.60 -13.43 -23.52
C THR A 9 -43.39 -14.30 -23.86
N TRP A 10 -42.15 -13.78 -23.78
CA TRP A 10 -40.94 -14.53 -24.14
C TRP A 10 -40.03 -14.90 -22.96
N LEU A 11 -40.29 -14.38 -21.76
CA LEU A 11 -39.50 -14.70 -20.56
C LEU A 11 -39.66 -16.14 -20.01
N PRO A 12 -40.80 -16.86 -20.17
CA PRO A 12 -40.92 -18.21 -19.59
C PRO A 12 -40.21 -19.30 -20.41
N ILE A 13 -40.02 -19.10 -21.72
CA ILE A 13 -39.46 -20.13 -22.61
C ILE A 13 -37.93 -20.15 -22.55
N LEU A 14 -37.29 -18.99 -22.35
CA LEU A 14 -35.84 -18.92 -22.15
C LEU A 14 -35.41 -19.51 -20.79
N LEU A 15 -36.25 -19.38 -19.75
CA LEU A 15 -35.97 -19.91 -18.42
C LEU A 15 -36.08 -21.44 -18.36
N LEU A 16 -36.96 -22.06 -19.16
CA LEU A 16 -37.12 -23.52 -19.24
C LEU A 16 -35.99 -24.21 -20.02
N VAL A 17 -35.37 -23.55 -21.00
CA VAL A 17 -34.21 -24.11 -21.71
C VAL A 17 -32.94 -24.04 -20.84
N VAL A 18 -32.81 -23.01 -19.98
CA VAL A 18 -31.69 -22.90 -19.03
C VAL A 18 -31.86 -23.84 -17.83
N LEU A 19 -33.09 -24.09 -17.37
CA LEU A 19 -33.36 -25.05 -16.29
C LEU A 19 -33.37 -26.52 -16.78
N GLY A 20 -33.75 -26.78 -18.03
CA GLY A 20 -33.66 -28.10 -18.66
C GLY A 20 -32.22 -28.58 -18.88
N GLY A 21 -31.28 -27.66 -19.10
CA GLY A 21 -29.84 -27.93 -19.20
C GLY A 21 -29.18 -28.34 -17.87
N LEU A 22 -29.77 -27.97 -16.72
CA LEU A 22 -29.27 -28.34 -15.40
C LEU A 22 -29.81 -29.70 -14.92
N ALA A 23 -30.99 -30.12 -15.37
CA ALA A 23 -31.54 -31.43 -15.06
C ALA A 23 -30.86 -32.58 -15.85
N GLY A 24 -30.32 -32.30 -17.03
CA GLY A 24 -29.62 -33.29 -17.88
C GLY A 24 -28.23 -33.70 -17.39
N ILE A 25 -27.56 -32.85 -16.59
CA ILE A 25 -26.25 -33.17 -16.00
C ILE A 25 -26.40 -33.99 -14.70
N GLY A 26 -27.51 -33.79 -13.97
CA GLY A 26 -27.82 -34.57 -12.77
C GLY A 26 -28.10 -36.05 -13.06
N LYS A 27 -28.72 -36.38 -14.19
CA LYS A 27 -29.08 -37.76 -14.55
C LYS A 27 -27.89 -38.59 -15.07
N PHE A 28 -26.88 -37.95 -15.66
CA PHE A 28 -25.65 -38.63 -16.10
C PHE A 28 -24.66 -38.87 -14.95
N LEU A 29 -24.87 -38.23 -13.78
CA LEU A 29 -24.07 -38.45 -12.56
C LEU A 29 -24.72 -39.42 -11.56
N GLN A 30 -25.99 -39.80 -11.76
CA GLN A 30 -26.71 -40.71 -10.85
C GLN A 30 -26.63 -42.19 -11.24
N ASP A 31 -26.37 -42.51 -12.52
CA ASP A 31 -26.34 -43.90 -13.00
C ASP A 31 -24.91 -44.50 -13.09
N GLY A 32 -23.89 -43.80 -12.56
CA GLY A 32 -22.47 -44.16 -12.73
C GLY A 32 -21.66 -44.44 -11.46
N PHE A 33 -22.20 -44.24 -10.27
CA PHE A 33 -21.48 -44.52 -9.03
C PHE A 33 -22.28 -45.49 -8.17
N GLY A 34 -21.77 -46.71 -8.11
CA GLY A 34 -22.10 -47.64 -7.03
C GLY A 34 -21.82 -46.99 -5.67
N ASN A 35 -22.38 -47.60 -4.64
CA ASN A 35 -22.16 -47.23 -3.23
C ASN A 35 -20.67 -47.14 -2.90
N ASP A 36 -20.07 -45.96 -3.09
CA ASP A 36 -18.75 -45.66 -2.56
C ASP A 36 -18.95 -44.95 -1.23
N GLU A 37 -18.34 -45.55 -0.20
CA GLU A 37 -18.07 -44.94 1.09
C GLU A 37 -17.71 -43.46 0.90
N ARG A 38 -18.31 -42.55 1.68
CA ARG A 38 -17.87 -41.15 1.73
C ARG A 38 -16.41 -41.15 2.16
N THR A 39 -15.51 -41.17 1.20
CA THR A 39 -14.07 -41.08 1.41
C THR A 39 -13.83 -39.75 2.09
N ALA A 40 -13.30 -39.81 3.31
CA ALA A 40 -13.00 -38.63 4.09
C ALA A 40 -12.04 -37.73 3.29
N ILE A 41 -12.31 -36.42 3.28
CA ILE A 41 -11.40 -35.45 2.65
C ILE A 41 -10.11 -35.45 3.48
N PRO A 42 -8.94 -35.61 2.85
CA PRO A 42 -7.67 -35.58 3.57
C PRO A 42 -7.36 -34.16 4.07
N ASP A 43 -6.52 -34.07 5.10
CA ASP A 43 -6.02 -32.79 5.64
C ASP A 43 -5.11 -32.05 4.64
N GLU A 44 -4.53 -32.78 3.69
CA GLU A 44 -3.64 -32.26 2.64
C GLU A 44 -4.13 -32.67 1.26
N LEU A 45 -4.22 -31.69 0.36
CA LEU A 45 -4.49 -31.84 -1.06
C LEU A 45 -3.24 -31.50 -1.86
N VAL A 46 -2.78 -32.40 -2.72
CA VAL A 46 -1.59 -32.18 -3.54
C VAL A 46 -1.98 -31.73 -4.94
N VAL A 47 -1.44 -30.60 -5.37
CA VAL A 47 -1.50 -30.14 -6.76
C VAL A 47 -0.32 -30.73 -7.51
N SER A 48 -0.60 -31.74 -8.34
CA SER A 48 0.39 -32.51 -9.09
C SER A 48 0.30 -32.32 -10.61
N SER A 49 -0.63 -31.48 -11.07
CA SER A 49 -0.83 -31.18 -12.50
C SER A 49 -0.64 -29.71 -12.79
N ARG A 50 0.03 -29.41 -13.91
CA ARG A 50 0.21 -28.05 -14.44
C ARG A 50 -1.04 -27.52 -15.14
N SER A 51 -1.97 -28.40 -15.49
CA SER A 51 -3.17 -28.06 -16.24
C SER A 51 -4.18 -27.27 -15.40
N ASP A 52 -4.88 -26.31 -16.01
CA ASP A 52 -5.96 -25.54 -15.36
C ASP A 52 -7.11 -26.41 -14.81
N ARG A 53 -7.33 -27.58 -15.43
CA ARG A 53 -8.47 -28.46 -15.14
C ARG A 53 -8.07 -29.94 -15.11
N GLY A 54 -8.91 -30.72 -14.46
CA GLY A 54 -8.78 -32.18 -14.36
C GLY A 54 -8.13 -32.64 -13.05
N PRO A 55 -8.02 -33.96 -12.84
CA PRO A 55 -7.42 -34.53 -11.64
C PRO A 55 -6.02 -33.95 -11.35
N GLY A 56 -5.74 -33.69 -10.08
CA GLY A 56 -4.45 -33.11 -9.64
C GLY A 56 -4.25 -31.62 -9.95
N SER A 57 -5.20 -30.96 -10.62
CA SER A 57 -5.14 -29.50 -10.86
C SER A 57 -5.43 -28.70 -9.58
N LEU A 58 -4.91 -27.46 -9.53
CA LEU A 58 -5.24 -26.50 -8.47
C LEU A 58 -6.75 -26.28 -8.37
N ARG A 59 -7.44 -26.16 -9.51
CA ARG A 59 -8.89 -25.94 -9.52
C ARG A 59 -9.65 -27.09 -8.83
N THR A 60 -9.27 -28.33 -9.07
CA THR A 60 -9.85 -29.48 -8.37
C THR A 60 -9.53 -29.46 -6.88
N ALA A 61 -8.31 -29.11 -6.49
CA ALA A 61 -7.95 -28.95 -5.08
C ALA A 61 -8.78 -27.86 -4.38
N LEU A 62 -9.02 -26.72 -5.03
CA LEU A 62 -9.87 -25.65 -4.52
C LEU A 62 -11.32 -26.11 -4.32
N PHE A 63 -11.90 -26.82 -5.29
CA PHE A 63 -13.27 -27.34 -5.16
C PHE A 63 -13.41 -28.37 -4.04
N THR A 64 -12.37 -29.18 -3.80
CA THR A 64 -12.34 -30.13 -2.68
C THR A 64 -12.17 -29.39 -1.35
N ALA A 65 -11.29 -28.40 -1.27
CA ALA A 65 -11.08 -27.59 -0.08
C ALA A 65 -12.33 -26.85 0.38
N MET A 66 -13.14 -26.33 -0.55
CA MET A 66 -14.42 -25.69 -0.23
C MET A 66 -15.47 -26.63 0.38
N LYS A 67 -15.27 -27.95 0.30
CA LYS A 67 -16.14 -28.97 0.91
C LYS A 67 -15.57 -29.52 2.22
N ALA A 68 -14.34 -29.17 2.57
CA ALA A 68 -13.68 -29.67 3.76
C ALA A 68 -14.33 -29.09 5.02
N PRO A 69 -14.73 -29.92 6.01
CA PRO A 69 -15.32 -29.44 7.26
C PRO A 69 -14.27 -29.01 8.30
N HIS A 70 -12.98 -29.04 7.94
CA HIS A 70 -11.83 -28.80 8.80
C HIS A 70 -10.79 -27.93 8.09
N LYS A 71 -9.75 -27.55 8.82
CA LYS A 71 -8.57 -26.88 8.26
C LYS A 71 -7.95 -27.75 7.19
N ILE A 72 -7.45 -27.14 6.11
CA ILE A 72 -6.95 -27.90 4.97
C ILE A 72 -5.72 -27.23 4.37
N THR A 73 -4.79 -28.06 3.93
CA THR A 73 -3.55 -27.63 3.29
C THR A 73 -3.60 -28.01 1.81
N ILE A 74 -3.27 -27.06 0.94
CA ILE A 74 -3.02 -27.29 -0.49
C ILE A 74 -1.51 -27.18 -0.68
N ARG A 75 -0.87 -28.32 -0.99
CA ARG A 75 0.56 -28.40 -1.27
C ARG A 75 0.79 -28.46 -2.77
N PHE A 76 1.80 -27.74 -3.26
CA PHE A 76 2.15 -27.71 -4.68
C PHE A 76 3.34 -28.61 -4.97
N ASP A 77 3.19 -29.51 -5.94
CA ASP A 77 4.22 -30.44 -6.44
C ASP A 77 4.43 -30.27 -7.95
N VAL A 78 4.35 -29.02 -8.39
CA VAL A 78 4.57 -28.57 -9.76
C VAL A 78 5.34 -27.26 -9.74
N ASP A 79 6.13 -27.00 -10.77
CA ASP A 79 6.90 -25.77 -10.94
C ASP A 79 6.05 -24.61 -11.49
N GLN A 80 5.00 -24.92 -12.27
CA GLN A 80 4.16 -23.93 -12.93
C GLN A 80 2.71 -24.42 -13.12
N ILE A 81 1.78 -23.48 -13.04
CA ILE A 81 0.36 -23.65 -13.36
C ILE A 81 -0.10 -22.49 -14.25
N ASP A 82 -0.63 -22.82 -15.42
CA ASP A 82 -1.21 -21.86 -16.36
C ASP A 82 -2.73 -21.82 -16.17
N ILE A 83 -3.25 -20.67 -15.72
CA ILE A 83 -4.66 -20.43 -15.46
C ILE A 83 -5.32 -19.85 -16.71
N GLU A 84 -6.18 -20.64 -17.36
CA GLU A 84 -6.89 -20.21 -18.58
C GLU A 84 -8.12 -19.36 -18.26
N VAL A 85 -8.81 -19.67 -17.16
CA VAL A 85 -10.04 -19.02 -16.71
C VAL A 85 -9.87 -18.69 -15.24
N PRO A 86 -10.41 -17.58 -14.71
CA PRO A 86 -10.27 -17.24 -13.29
C PRO A 86 -10.56 -18.42 -12.36
N LEU A 87 -9.73 -18.58 -11.33
CA LEU A 87 -9.95 -19.59 -10.31
C LEU A 87 -11.24 -19.27 -9.54
N PRO A 88 -11.97 -20.30 -9.07
CA PRO A 88 -13.14 -20.05 -8.24
C PRO A 88 -12.72 -19.31 -6.96
N PRO A 89 -13.52 -18.35 -6.48
CA PRO A 89 -13.26 -17.73 -5.18
C PRO A 89 -13.38 -18.78 -4.08
N VAL A 90 -12.45 -18.74 -3.12
CA VAL A 90 -12.37 -19.71 -2.03
C VAL A 90 -12.91 -19.08 -0.76
N ALA A 91 -14.07 -19.54 -0.29
CA ALA A 91 -14.70 -19.06 0.93
C ALA A 91 -14.51 -20.07 2.08
N VAL A 92 -13.29 -20.18 2.62
CA VAL A 92 -12.91 -21.21 3.60
C VAL A 92 -11.98 -20.62 4.67
N SER A 93 -12.24 -20.94 5.93
CA SER A 93 -11.34 -20.60 7.04
C SER A 93 -10.36 -21.73 7.35
N GLY A 94 -9.13 -21.39 7.75
CA GLY A 94 -8.09 -22.35 8.10
C GLY A 94 -7.43 -23.03 6.91
N ILE A 95 -7.48 -22.40 5.73
CA ILE A 95 -6.85 -22.90 4.52
C ILE A 95 -5.39 -22.44 4.42
N LYS A 96 -4.51 -23.35 4.00
CA LYS A 96 -3.09 -23.08 3.76
C LYS A 96 -2.70 -23.41 2.33
N PHE A 97 -1.92 -22.56 1.69
CA PHE A 97 -1.32 -22.77 0.38
C PHE A 97 0.20 -22.81 0.53
N ILE A 98 0.79 -23.99 0.34
CA ILE A 98 2.20 -24.25 0.66
C ILE A 98 2.94 -24.66 -0.61
N GLY A 99 3.72 -23.75 -1.17
CA GLY A 99 4.63 -24.06 -2.26
C GLY A 99 5.96 -24.63 -1.77
N ASN A 100 6.82 -24.99 -2.71
CA ASN A 100 8.16 -25.49 -2.41
C ASN A 100 9.13 -24.32 -2.15
N GLU A 101 9.86 -24.35 -1.04
CA GLU A 101 10.79 -23.28 -0.66
C GLU A 101 11.94 -23.10 -1.66
N ALA A 102 12.54 -24.20 -2.13
CA ALA A 102 13.67 -24.18 -3.04
C ALA A 102 13.24 -23.85 -4.49
N ALA A 103 12.03 -24.24 -4.88
CA ALA A 103 11.48 -24.00 -6.21
C ALA A 103 9.99 -23.61 -6.13
N PRO A 104 9.67 -22.35 -5.75
CA PRO A 104 8.29 -21.87 -5.65
C PRO A 104 7.51 -22.06 -6.94
N THR A 105 6.30 -22.61 -6.84
CA THR A 105 5.40 -22.78 -7.98
C THR A 105 4.99 -21.43 -8.54
N LEU A 106 5.13 -21.25 -9.86
CA LEU A 106 4.60 -20.12 -10.60
C LEU A 106 3.14 -20.35 -10.96
N ILE A 107 2.24 -19.50 -10.47
CA ILE A 107 0.83 -19.44 -10.83
C ILE A 107 0.64 -18.19 -11.68
N ARG A 108 0.18 -18.36 -12.92
CA ARG A 108 0.01 -17.24 -13.85
C ARG A 108 -1.19 -17.40 -14.75
N PHE A 109 -1.68 -16.31 -15.33
CA PHE A 109 -2.67 -16.41 -16.40
C PHE A 109 -2.01 -16.91 -17.69
N ALA A 110 -2.67 -17.85 -18.37
CA ALA A 110 -2.16 -18.44 -19.62
C ALA A 110 -2.16 -17.44 -20.79
N SER A 111 -3.05 -16.43 -20.75
CA SER A 111 -3.20 -15.45 -21.82
C SER A 111 -2.52 -14.13 -21.49
N ASN A 112 -1.84 -13.54 -22.48
CA ASN A 112 -1.25 -12.21 -22.38
C ASN A 112 -2.30 -11.08 -22.39
N ARG A 113 -3.60 -11.38 -22.42
CA ARG A 113 -4.63 -10.35 -22.35
C ARG A 113 -4.74 -9.87 -20.91
N GLN A 114 -4.71 -8.55 -20.72
CA GLN A 114 -5.01 -7.94 -19.44
C GLN A 114 -6.38 -8.42 -18.97
N THR A 115 -6.42 -8.97 -17.77
CA THR A 115 -7.63 -9.39 -17.08
C THR A 115 -7.79 -8.53 -15.84
N GLU A 116 -8.99 -8.06 -15.55
CA GLU A 116 -9.28 -7.35 -14.30
C GLU A 116 -9.55 -8.32 -13.13
N SER A 117 -9.55 -9.63 -13.39
CA SER A 117 -9.83 -10.65 -12.38
C SER A 117 -8.64 -10.93 -11.48
N SER A 118 -8.92 -11.36 -10.25
CA SER A 118 -7.90 -11.92 -9.36
C SER A 118 -7.45 -13.31 -9.81
N LEU A 119 -6.15 -13.61 -9.74
CA LEU A 119 -5.62 -14.96 -9.89
C LEU A 119 -6.17 -15.86 -8.78
N LEU A 120 -6.03 -15.40 -7.54
CA LEU A 120 -6.51 -16.10 -6.35
C LEU A 120 -7.35 -15.16 -5.49
N LYS A 121 -8.59 -15.56 -5.21
CA LYS A 121 -9.48 -14.86 -4.28
C LYS A 121 -9.77 -15.76 -3.08
N VAL A 122 -9.42 -15.31 -1.88
CA VAL A 122 -9.63 -16.06 -0.63
C VAL A 122 -10.39 -15.20 0.37
N SER A 123 -11.55 -15.69 0.79
CA SER A 123 -12.39 -15.11 1.81
C SER A 123 -12.47 -16.07 2.99
N GLY A 124 -11.87 -15.72 4.12
CA GLY A 124 -11.91 -16.59 5.28
C GLY A 124 -10.93 -16.18 6.36
N ASP A 125 -11.10 -16.79 7.52
CA ASP A 125 -10.21 -16.58 8.66
C ASP A 125 -9.02 -17.56 8.63
N ASP A 126 -7.90 -17.22 9.24
CA ASP A 126 -6.75 -18.13 9.41
C ASP A 126 -6.17 -18.65 8.08
N VAL A 127 -5.94 -17.73 7.14
CA VAL A 127 -5.37 -18.04 5.81
C VAL A 127 -3.85 -17.96 5.87
N LEU A 128 -3.15 -18.94 5.31
CA LEU A 128 -1.71 -18.91 5.07
C LEU A 128 -1.41 -19.12 3.59
N ILE A 129 -0.58 -18.26 3.00
CA ILE A 129 -0.01 -18.47 1.66
C ILE A 129 1.50 -18.29 1.76
N GLU A 130 2.26 -19.33 1.41
CA GLU A 130 3.72 -19.27 1.47
C GLU A 130 4.44 -20.00 0.35
N HIS A 131 5.62 -19.49 0.01
CA HIS A 131 6.54 -20.08 -0.98
C HIS A 131 5.93 -20.24 -2.38
N LEU A 132 5.21 -19.21 -2.85
CA LEU A 132 4.56 -19.19 -4.16
C LEU A 132 4.96 -17.96 -4.99
N HIS A 133 4.89 -18.11 -6.30
CA HIS A 133 5.10 -17.04 -7.26
C HIS A 133 3.80 -16.77 -8.04
N PHE A 134 3.35 -15.52 -8.07
CA PHE A 134 2.19 -15.07 -8.82
C PHE A 134 2.60 -14.10 -9.92
N ASP A 135 2.17 -14.37 -11.16
CA ASP A 135 2.25 -13.42 -12.29
C ASP A 135 0.83 -13.19 -12.82
N ALA A 136 0.25 -12.05 -12.44
CA ALA A 136 -1.17 -11.77 -12.72
C ALA A 136 -1.42 -11.05 -14.04
N ASN A 137 -0.38 -10.72 -14.81
CA ASN A 137 -0.49 -10.09 -16.14
C ASN A 137 -1.58 -8.98 -16.23
N GLY A 138 -1.50 -7.99 -15.35
CA GLY A 138 -2.42 -6.85 -15.25
C GLY A 138 -3.65 -7.07 -14.37
N GLY A 139 -3.90 -8.28 -13.89
CA GLY A 139 -4.94 -8.59 -12.89
C GLY A 139 -4.48 -8.41 -11.46
N VAL A 140 -5.33 -8.79 -10.51
CA VAL A 140 -4.95 -8.85 -9.09
C VAL A 140 -4.27 -10.20 -8.82
N ALA A 141 -3.11 -10.23 -8.17
CA ALA A 141 -2.49 -11.53 -7.86
C ALA A 141 -3.22 -12.25 -6.72
N ILE A 142 -3.44 -11.56 -5.60
CA ILE A 142 -4.15 -12.12 -4.45
C ILE A 142 -5.19 -11.11 -3.95
N ASP A 143 -6.45 -11.53 -3.94
CA ASP A 143 -7.57 -10.80 -3.32
C ASP A 143 -7.95 -11.52 -2.02
N VAL A 144 -7.83 -10.83 -0.89
CA VAL A 144 -8.05 -11.41 0.45
C VAL A 144 -9.05 -10.60 1.25
N THR A 145 -9.98 -11.33 1.91
CA THR A 145 -10.89 -10.79 2.91
C THR A 145 -10.94 -11.73 4.12
N GLY A 146 -11.25 -11.20 5.30
CA GLY A 146 -11.33 -11.98 6.55
C GLY A 146 -10.29 -11.58 7.60
N LYS A 147 -9.91 -12.52 8.46
CA LYS A 147 -9.06 -12.25 9.63
C LYS A 147 -7.86 -13.19 9.69
N ARG A 148 -6.74 -12.70 10.24
CA ARG A 148 -5.54 -13.52 10.49
C ARG A 148 -5.01 -14.14 9.20
N THR A 149 -4.84 -13.30 8.18
CA THR A 149 -4.24 -13.68 6.90
C THR A 149 -2.74 -13.47 6.99
N ASN A 150 -1.96 -14.52 6.72
CA ASN A 150 -0.50 -14.48 6.69
C ASN A 150 -0.01 -14.85 5.30
N LEU A 151 0.74 -13.93 4.68
CA LEU A 151 1.29 -14.06 3.34
C LEU A 151 2.81 -13.90 3.47
N ARG A 152 3.59 -14.93 3.13
CA ARG A 152 5.04 -14.84 3.34
C ARG A 152 5.85 -15.58 2.30
N ASN A 153 7.08 -15.15 2.07
CA ASN A 153 7.98 -15.77 1.10
C ASN A 153 7.35 -15.85 -0.30
N LEU A 154 6.64 -14.80 -0.71
CA LEU A 154 5.96 -14.72 -2.00
C LEU A 154 6.80 -13.97 -3.03
N ARG A 155 6.63 -14.30 -4.30
CA ARG A 155 7.05 -13.46 -5.43
C ARG A 155 5.79 -13.03 -6.17
N ILE A 156 5.57 -11.73 -6.33
CA ILE A 156 4.38 -11.19 -6.98
C ILE A 156 4.79 -10.19 -8.04
N ALA A 157 4.49 -10.49 -9.30
CA ALA A 157 4.93 -9.71 -10.43
C ALA A 157 3.79 -9.40 -11.42
N ASN A 158 4.00 -8.32 -12.18
CA ASN A 158 3.19 -7.92 -13.33
C ASN A 158 1.68 -7.82 -13.04
N ALA A 159 1.27 -7.60 -11.79
CA ALA A 159 -0.13 -7.42 -11.41
C ALA A 159 -0.56 -5.96 -11.57
N SER A 160 -1.85 -5.67 -11.79
CA SER A 160 -2.35 -4.32 -11.48
C SER A 160 -2.27 -4.05 -9.98
N ILE A 161 -2.55 -5.07 -9.16
CA ILE A 161 -2.40 -5.04 -7.70
C ILE A 161 -1.83 -6.38 -7.25
N GLY A 162 -0.72 -6.37 -6.51
CA GLY A 162 -0.13 -7.60 -5.99
C GLY A 162 -1.04 -8.26 -4.95
N ILE A 163 -1.30 -7.55 -3.86
CA ILE A 163 -2.26 -7.98 -2.82
C ILE A 163 -3.32 -6.90 -2.66
N ASP A 164 -4.59 -7.26 -2.87
CA ASP A 164 -5.73 -6.39 -2.59
C ASP A 164 -6.46 -6.92 -1.34
N GLY A 165 -6.35 -6.16 -0.25
CA GLY A 165 -7.03 -6.46 1.01
C GLY A 165 -8.20 -5.50 1.21
N PHE A 166 -9.41 -5.97 0.91
CA PHE A 166 -10.64 -5.23 1.17
C PHE A 166 -11.31 -5.78 2.43
N ASP A 167 -11.55 -4.93 3.44
CA ASP A 167 -12.14 -5.32 4.72
C ASP A 167 -11.40 -6.50 5.42
N VAL A 168 -10.08 -6.57 5.25
CA VAL A 168 -9.23 -7.49 6.01
C VAL A 168 -8.96 -6.89 7.38
N THR A 169 -9.33 -7.59 8.47
CA THR A 169 -9.14 -7.01 9.81
C THR A 169 -7.75 -7.26 10.37
N SER A 170 -7.04 -8.27 9.84
CA SER A 170 -5.64 -8.51 10.19
C SER A 170 -4.88 -9.22 9.08
N LEU A 171 -3.79 -8.58 8.64
CA LEU A 171 -2.93 -9.04 7.56
C LEU A 171 -1.45 -8.97 7.98
N THR A 172 -0.70 -10.03 7.71
CA THR A 172 0.76 -10.04 7.82
C THR A 172 1.34 -10.39 6.46
N VAL A 173 2.22 -9.53 5.94
CA VAL A 173 2.97 -9.74 4.70
C VAL A 173 4.46 -9.68 5.00
N GLU A 174 5.17 -10.79 4.84
CA GLU A 174 6.57 -10.91 5.25
C GLU A 174 7.47 -11.52 4.17
N ASN A 175 8.72 -11.06 4.11
CA ASN A 175 9.79 -11.69 3.31
C ASN A 175 9.41 -11.94 1.84
N SER A 176 8.61 -11.04 1.26
CA SER A 176 8.06 -11.19 -0.09
C SER A 176 8.63 -10.15 -1.05
N VAL A 177 8.59 -10.45 -2.34
CA VAL A 177 9.10 -9.60 -3.42
C VAL A 177 7.94 -9.17 -4.32
N PHE A 178 7.78 -7.87 -4.52
CA PHE A 178 6.77 -7.25 -5.37
C PHE A 178 7.45 -6.48 -6.50
N ARG A 179 7.32 -6.94 -7.74
CA ARG A 179 8.03 -6.33 -8.87
C ARG A 179 7.13 -5.98 -10.05
N GLY A 180 7.25 -4.75 -10.55
CA GLY A 180 6.58 -4.34 -11.78
C GLY A 180 5.05 -4.35 -11.70
N ASN A 181 4.47 -4.32 -10.50
CA ASN A 181 3.02 -4.23 -10.33
C ASN A 181 2.53 -2.79 -10.55
N GLY A 182 1.22 -2.58 -10.70
CA GLY A 182 0.63 -1.25 -10.54
C GLY A 182 0.78 -0.78 -9.09
N THR A 183 0.11 -1.50 -8.19
CA THR A 183 0.28 -1.36 -6.74
C THR A 183 0.84 -2.66 -6.14
N GLY A 184 1.83 -2.59 -5.26
CA GLY A 184 2.35 -3.79 -4.57
C GLY A 184 1.32 -4.37 -3.61
N ILE A 185 0.96 -3.60 -2.57
CA ILE A 185 -0.09 -3.93 -1.60
C ILE A 185 -1.09 -2.78 -1.53
N ARG A 186 -2.38 -3.09 -1.65
CA ARG A 186 -3.47 -2.14 -1.44
C ARG A 186 -4.38 -2.61 -0.32
N LEU A 187 -4.61 -1.74 0.67
CA LEU A 187 -5.61 -1.96 1.72
C LEU A 187 -6.64 -0.84 1.69
N ASN A 188 -7.90 -1.23 1.58
CA ASN A 188 -9.05 -0.33 1.59
C ASN A 188 -10.14 -0.87 2.52
N GLY A 189 -10.98 0.03 3.04
CA GLY A 189 -12.14 -0.33 3.86
C GLY A 189 -11.93 -0.03 5.33
N GLU A 190 -12.36 -0.95 6.20
CA GLU A 190 -12.26 -0.77 7.66
C GLU A 190 -10.84 -0.99 8.23
N LYS A 191 -10.67 -0.68 9.53
CA LYS A 191 -9.39 -0.79 10.23
C LYS A 191 -8.79 -2.20 10.18
N ALA A 192 -7.53 -2.28 9.75
CA ALA A 192 -6.78 -3.52 9.61
C ALA A 192 -5.54 -3.52 10.52
N ARG A 193 -5.43 -4.47 11.45
CA ARG A 193 -4.17 -4.76 12.16
C ARG A 193 -3.17 -5.38 11.20
N THR A 194 -2.22 -4.59 10.73
CA THR A 194 -1.38 -4.95 9.59
C THR A 194 0.09 -4.95 9.95
N LYS A 195 0.82 -5.97 9.50
CA LYS A 195 2.29 -5.99 9.52
C LYS A 195 2.82 -6.19 8.11
N ILE A 196 3.65 -5.28 7.63
CA ILE A 196 4.38 -5.41 6.35
C ILE A 196 5.87 -5.32 6.67
N ALA A 197 6.57 -6.45 6.63
CA ALA A 197 7.95 -6.53 7.12
C ALA A 197 8.92 -7.33 6.25
N GLY A 198 10.15 -6.85 6.10
CA GLY A 198 11.19 -7.60 5.38
C GLY A 198 10.90 -7.81 3.89
N ASN A 199 10.01 -7.01 3.28
CA ASN A 199 9.63 -7.15 1.89
C ASN A 199 10.51 -6.28 0.99
N THR A 200 10.60 -6.66 -0.29
CA THR A 200 11.24 -5.89 -1.35
C THR A 200 10.21 -5.47 -2.37
N PHE A 201 10.10 -4.17 -2.63
CA PHE A 201 9.23 -3.59 -3.66
C PHE A 201 10.09 -2.91 -4.72
N GLU A 202 10.01 -3.36 -5.95
CA GLU A 202 10.82 -2.86 -7.08
C GLU A 202 9.92 -2.44 -8.25
N ASP A 203 10.03 -1.19 -8.66
CA ASP A 203 9.39 -0.65 -9.86
C ASP A 203 7.86 -0.87 -9.90
N ASN A 204 7.20 -0.77 -8.74
CA ASN A 204 5.74 -0.78 -8.67
C ASN A 204 5.21 0.60 -9.12
N ARG A 205 4.52 0.62 -10.26
CA ARG A 205 4.29 1.81 -11.09
C ARG A 205 3.55 2.94 -10.39
N ASP A 206 2.48 2.64 -9.66
CA ASP A 206 1.59 3.64 -9.05
C ASP A 206 1.85 3.80 -7.55
N GLY A 207 2.08 2.71 -6.82
CA GLY A 207 2.43 2.75 -5.40
C GLY A 207 2.94 1.42 -4.87
N ALA A 208 4.04 1.39 -4.12
CA ALA A 208 4.47 0.11 -3.53
C ALA A 208 3.50 -0.36 -2.44
N ILE A 209 3.10 0.55 -1.54
CA ILE A 209 2.11 0.29 -0.49
C ILE A 209 1.07 1.41 -0.51
N TRP A 210 -0.20 1.06 -0.64
CA TRP A 210 -1.33 1.99 -0.65
C TRP A 210 -2.33 1.63 0.44
N LEU A 211 -2.51 2.52 1.40
CA LEU A 211 -3.44 2.37 2.52
C LEU A 211 -4.46 3.52 2.47
N ALA A 212 -5.74 3.19 2.29
CA ALA A 212 -6.83 4.16 2.35
C ALA A 212 -7.97 3.60 3.20
N LEU A 213 -7.96 3.94 4.49
CA LEU A 213 -8.92 3.41 5.46
C LEU A 213 -10.05 4.42 5.75
N SER A 214 -11.19 3.91 6.21
CA SER A 214 -12.33 4.75 6.57
C SER A 214 -12.00 5.71 7.73
N SER A 215 -12.49 6.94 7.63
CA SER A 215 -12.15 8.08 8.49
C SER A 215 -12.82 8.09 9.86
N ASP A 216 -13.66 7.10 10.17
CA ASP A 216 -14.63 7.20 11.27
C ASP A 216 -13.99 7.26 12.67
N GLU A 217 -12.69 6.98 12.77
CA GLU A 217 -11.93 7.21 14.00
C GLU A 217 -10.47 7.59 13.66
N ILE A 218 -10.25 8.88 13.39
CA ILE A 218 -8.92 9.52 13.30
C ILE A 218 -8.05 9.23 14.56
N GLN A 219 -8.64 8.73 15.65
CA GLN A 219 -7.99 8.31 16.89
C GLN A 219 -7.49 6.84 16.90
N SER A 220 -7.33 6.20 15.74
CA SER A 220 -6.85 4.81 15.70
C SER A 220 -5.43 4.66 16.29
N ARG A 221 -5.22 3.58 17.05
CA ARG A 221 -3.89 3.15 17.48
C ARG A 221 -3.01 2.90 16.23
N ASN A 222 -1.68 2.93 16.40
CA ASN A 222 -0.75 2.59 15.31
C ASN A 222 -0.80 1.06 15.11
N ASP A 223 -1.90 0.59 14.53
CA ASP A 223 -2.22 -0.82 14.35
C ASP A 223 -1.63 -1.37 13.03
N ILE A 224 -1.07 -0.48 12.21
CA ILE A 224 -0.31 -0.81 11.00
C ILE A 224 1.17 -0.59 11.28
N LEU A 225 1.96 -1.65 11.15
CA LEU A 225 3.40 -1.64 11.32
C LEU A 225 4.09 -1.96 9.99
N ILE A 226 4.92 -1.05 9.49
CA ILE A 226 5.68 -1.19 8.25
C ILE A 226 7.17 -1.05 8.60
N HIS A 227 7.92 -2.15 8.53
CA HIS A 227 9.33 -2.11 8.94
C HIS A 227 10.28 -3.00 8.17
N ASP A 228 11.55 -2.59 8.12
CA ASP A 228 12.64 -3.35 7.49
C ASP A 228 12.35 -3.72 6.02
N ASN A 229 11.58 -2.89 5.30
CA ASN A 229 11.32 -3.08 3.88
C ASN A 229 12.31 -2.29 3.01
N ILE A 230 12.59 -2.82 1.82
CA ILE A 230 13.28 -2.11 0.75
C ILE A 230 12.23 -1.73 -0.29
N ILE A 231 12.06 -0.44 -0.53
CA ILE A 231 11.02 0.09 -1.42
C ILE A 231 11.68 1.03 -2.44
N SER A 232 11.63 0.68 -3.72
CA SER A 232 12.31 1.46 -4.74
C SER A 232 11.57 1.50 -6.08
N GLY A 233 11.66 2.67 -6.73
CA GLY A 233 11.15 2.86 -8.09
C GLY A 233 9.63 3.01 -8.15
N GLY A 234 9.15 3.68 -9.21
CA GLY A 234 7.73 3.96 -9.41
C GLY A 234 7.33 5.40 -9.10
N ARG A 235 6.03 5.62 -8.90
CA ARG A 235 5.50 6.96 -8.60
C ARG A 235 5.59 7.31 -7.13
N ASP A 236 5.12 6.41 -6.28
CA ASP A 236 5.10 6.61 -4.83
C ASP A 236 5.54 5.36 -4.08
N GLY A 237 6.24 5.54 -2.97
CA GLY A 237 6.65 4.43 -2.11
C GLY A 237 5.51 3.98 -1.22
N LEU A 238 5.21 4.79 -0.22
CA LEU A 238 4.13 4.55 0.75
C LEU A 238 3.11 5.67 0.68
N ILE A 239 1.83 5.32 0.49
CA ILE A 239 0.71 6.24 0.60
C ILE A 239 -0.19 5.75 1.74
N ALA A 240 -0.42 6.60 2.74
CA ALA A 240 -1.30 6.33 3.85
C ALA A 240 -2.31 7.46 4.04
N VAL A 241 -3.59 7.14 3.87
CA VAL A 241 -4.73 8.04 4.05
C VAL A 241 -5.59 7.50 5.19
N ASN A 242 -5.76 8.30 6.25
CA ASN A 242 -6.54 7.97 7.45
C ASN A 242 -6.16 6.62 8.10
N ALA A 243 -4.88 6.24 8.03
CA ALA A 243 -4.39 4.94 8.46
C ALA A 243 -3.33 5.09 9.56
N GLY A 244 -3.66 4.81 10.82
CA GLY A 244 -2.72 4.96 11.95
C GLY A 244 -1.53 4.00 11.81
N LEU A 245 -0.30 4.54 11.71
CA LEU A 245 0.86 3.74 11.31
C LEU A 245 2.14 3.98 12.13
N ASP A 246 2.94 2.91 12.26
CA ASP A 246 4.33 2.91 12.70
C ASP A 246 5.22 2.47 11.52
N VAL A 247 6.08 3.36 11.04
CA VAL A 247 6.97 3.17 9.89
C VAL A 247 8.40 3.27 10.39
N ARG A 248 9.14 2.16 10.40
CA ARG A 248 10.51 2.16 10.94
C ARG A 248 11.52 1.30 10.23
N GLY A 249 12.75 1.76 10.15
CA GLY A 249 13.86 0.97 9.57
C GLY A 249 13.70 0.64 8.08
N ASN A 250 12.84 1.35 7.35
CA ASN A 250 12.66 1.12 5.92
C ASN A 250 13.69 1.90 5.09
N ARG A 251 14.04 1.35 3.94
CA ARG A 251 14.84 2.03 2.91
C ARG A 251 13.95 2.32 1.70
N ILE A 252 13.68 3.59 1.45
CA ILE A 252 12.71 4.09 0.46
C ILE A 252 13.46 4.97 -0.53
N SER A 253 13.44 4.64 -1.83
CA SER A 253 14.23 5.41 -2.80
C SER A 253 13.70 5.45 -4.24
N GLN A 254 14.20 6.40 -5.03
CA GLN A 254 14.00 6.42 -6.50
C GLN A 254 12.54 6.60 -6.97
N PHE A 255 11.75 7.40 -6.26
CA PHE A 255 10.37 7.69 -6.65
C PHE A 255 10.26 8.93 -7.51
N THR A 256 9.33 8.93 -8.47
CA THR A 256 9.11 10.09 -9.33
C THR A 256 8.26 11.19 -8.68
N ARG A 257 7.42 10.85 -7.69
CA ARG A 257 6.59 11.81 -6.95
C ARG A 257 6.95 11.91 -5.48
N SER A 258 6.72 10.87 -4.68
CA SER A 258 6.99 10.91 -3.24
C SER A 258 7.50 9.60 -2.68
N GLY A 259 8.47 9.65 -1.77
CA GLY A 259 8.89 8.46 -1.01
C GLY A 259 7.80 8.00 -0.04
N ILE A 260 7.36 8.89 0.84
CA ILE A 260 6.24 8.67 1.77
C ILE A 260 5.21 9.80 1.62
N THR A 261 3.93 9.47 1.55
CA THR A 261 2.82 10.41 1.62
C THR A 261 1.88 10.02 2.75
N LEU A 262 1.67 10.93 3.71
CA LEU A 262 0.80 10.74 4.87
C LEU A 262 -0.29 11.81 4.87
N LEU A 263 -1.56 11.39 4.89
CA LEU A 263 -2.72 12.28 4.85
C LEU A 263 -3.73 11.92 5.95
N GLY A 264 -4.10 12.91 6.78
CA GLY A 264 -5.23 12.77 7.71
C GLY A 264 -5.06 11.69 8.77
N THR A 265 -3.82 11.35 9.14
CA THR A 265 -3.52 10.19 9.99
C THR A 265 -2.71 10.55 11.24
N ARG A 266 -2.54 9.59 12.15
CA ARG A 266 -1.50 9.58 13.18
C ARG A 266 -0.37 8.66 12.74
N ALA A 267 0.86 9.15 12.76
CA ALA A 267 2.02 8.40 12.29
C ALA A 267 3.19 8.49 13.28
N MET A 268 3.88 7.37 13.47
CA MET A 268 5.25 7.32 13.98
C MET A 268 6.16 6.94 12.83
N VAL A 269 7.10 7.80 12.46
CA VAL A 269 8.06 7.56 11.38
C VAL A 269 9.46 7.67 11.96
N THR A 270 10.15 6.53 12.10
CA THR A 270 11.41 6.45 12.87
C THR A 270 12.51 5.68 12.17
N GLY A 271 13.72 6.23 12.09
CA GLY A 271 14.88 5.45 11.64
C GLY A 271 14.80 4.98 10.18
N ASN A 272 14.08 5.69 9.31
CA ASN A 272 13.97 5.35 7.89
C ASN A 272 15.04 6.10 7.08
N LEU A 273 15.50 5.47 6.00
CA LEU A 273 16.31 6.10 4.96
C LEU A 273 15.42 6.40 3.74
N ILE A 274 15.20 7.67 3.43
CA ILE A 274 14.35 8.14 2.33
C ILE A 274 15.21 8.96 1.37
N SER A 275 15.44 8.46 0.15
CA SER A 275 16.46 9.08 -0.70
C SER A 275 16.23 9.02 -2.20
N ASP A 276 16.96 9.86 -2.93
CA ASP A 276 17.14 9.76 -4.38
C ASP A 276 15.82 9.81 -5.17
N SER A 277 14.78 10.47 -4.65
CA SER A 277 13.50 10.66 -5.34
C SER A 277 13.52 11.93 -6.19
N ALA A 278 12.88 11.91 -7.35
CA ALA A 278 12.77 13.08 -8.23
C ALA A 278 11.78 14.13 -7.69
N GLY A 279 10.89 13.74 -6.77
CA GLY A 279 9.98 14.66 -6.10
C GLY A 279 10.33 14.86 -4.63
N ILE A 280 9.37 14.60 -3.76
CA ILE A 280 9.44 14.85 -2.32
C ILE A 280 9.89 13.59 -1.58
N GLY A 281 10.78 13.70 -0.60
CA GLY A 281 11.14 12.58 0.27
C GLY A 281 9.91 12.13 1.08
N MET A 282 9.36 13.04 1.87
CA MET A 282 8.18 12.81 2.69
C MET A 282 7.19 13.98 2.60
N HIS A 283 5.97 13.68 2.17
CA HIS A 283 4.85 14.62 2.12
C HIS A 283 3.86 14.32 3.25
N ILE A 284 3.72 15.27 4.15
CA ILE A 284 2.86 15.22 5.33
C ILE A 284 1.77 16.26 5.16
N SER A 285 0.52 15.83 5.22
CA SER A 285 -0.63 16.73 5.15
C SER A 285 -1.69 16.36 6.18
N GLN A 286 -2.15 17.36 6.95
CA GLN A 286 -3.25 17.20 7.89
C GLN A 286 -3.05 16.04 8.91
N LEU A 287 -1.81 15.74 9.28
CA LEU A 287 -1.50 14.77 10.34
C LEU A 287 -1.96 15.31 11.70
N LEU A 288 -2.35 14.40 12.59
CA LEU A 288 -2.62 14.68 14.00
C LEU A 288 -1.64 13.90 14.90
N ASP A 289 -1.13 14.53 15.95
CA ASP A 289 -0.35 13.91 17.05
C ASP A 289 0.71 12.90 16.58
N SER A 290 1.46 13.30 15.55
CA SER A 290 2.42 12.43 14.83
C SER A 290 3.86 12.78 15.18
N VAL A 291 4.75 11.82 15.01
CA VAL A 291 6.17 11.98 15.32
C VAL A 291 7.01 11.46 14.15
N VAL A 292 7.96 12.27 13.72
CA VAL A 292 8.94 11.99 12.68
C VAL A 292 10.30 12.20 13.32
N VAL A 293 11.01 11.10 13.60
CA VAL A 293 12.23 11.15 14.42
C VAL A 293 13.34 10.25 13.89
N ASP A 294 14.59 10.68 14.02
CA ASP A 294 15.77 9.88 13.65
C ASP A 294 15.76 9.36 12.20
N ASN A 295 15.12 10.07 11.26
CA ASN A 295 15.13 9.66 9.85
C ASN A 295 16.29 10.32 9.09
N GLU A 296 16.79 9.62 8.09
CA GLU A 296 17.76 10.11 7.13
C GLU A 296 17.06 10.40 5.80
N ILE A 297 17.07 11.66 5.36
CA ILE A 297 16.31 12.12 4.19
C ILE A 297 17.24 12.87 3.24
N ALA A 298 17.57 12.23 2.12
CA ALA A 298 18.73 12.60 1.34
C ALA A 298 18.48 12.68 -0.16
N ARG A 299 19.06 13.68 -0.84
CA ARG A 299 19.14 13.70 -2.32
C ARG A 299 17.79 13.61 -3.04
N ASN A 300 16.73 14.10 -2.43
CA ASN A 300 15.43 14.26 -3.10
C ASN A 300 15.42 15.57 -3.88
N GLN A 301 15.11 15.52 -5.17
CA GLN A 301 15.32 16.66 -6.08
C GLN A 301 14.46 17.88 -5.73
N GLN A 302 13.28 17.69 -5.13
CA GLN A 302 12.41 18.79 -4.72
C GLN A 302 12.56 19.13 -3.23
N ILE A 303 11.91 18.37 -2.34
CA ILE A 303 11.84 18.71 -0.91
C ILE A 303 12.15 17.45 -0.10
N GLY A 304 12.97 17.56 0.95
CA GLY A 304 13.18 16.47 1.90
C GLY A 304 11.90 16.14 2.66
N ILE A 305 11.40 17.08 3.47
CA ILE A 305 10.13 16.97 4.19
C ILE A 305 9.22 18.14 3.84
N LEU A 306 8.04 17.87 3.27
CA LEU A 306 6.97 18.85 3.08
C LEU A 306 5.88 18.62 4.13
N ILE A 307 5.50 19.68 4.84
CA ILE A 307 4.47 19.68 5.88
C ILE A 307 3.39 20.68 5.49
N VAL A 308 2.14 20.23 5.45
CA VAL A 308 0.97 21.06 5.13
C VAL A 308 -0.11 20.90 6.19
N ASP A 309 -0.47 22.00 6.87
CA ASP A 309 -1.59 22.05 7.84
C ASP A 309 -1.58 20.95 8.93
N ALA A 310 -0.41 20.57 9.45
CA ALA A 310 -0.28 19.51 10.46
C ALA A 310 -0.54 20.01 11.90
N GLN A 311 -1.14 19.17 12.74
CA GLN A 311 -1.43 19.44 14.16
C GLN A 311 -0.76 18.41 15.06
N GLY A 312 -0.19 18.85 16.18
CA GLY A 312 0.52 17.98 17.13
C GLY A 312 1.74 17.26 16.53
N LEU A 313 2.26 17.71 15.39
CA LEU A 313 3.38 17.06 14.70
C LEU A 313 4.71 17.41 15.38
N GLN A 314 5.53 16.40 15.65
CA GLN A 314 6.91 16.58 16.08
C GLN A 314 7.85 16.06 15.00
N VAL A 315 8.74 16.92 14.51
CA VAL A 315 9.83 16.57 13.60
C VAL A 315 11.14 16.81 14.36
N ASP A 316 11.73 15.73 14.86
CA ASP A 316 12.82 15.76 15.84
C ASP A 316 14.03 14.96 15.35
N GLN A 317 15.26 15.42 15.58
CA GLN A 317 16.49 14.63 15.35
C GLN A 317 16.62 14.00 13.94
N ASN A 318 15.99 14.58 12.91
CA ASN A 318 16.15 14.08 11.55
C ASN A 318 17.42 14.66 10.90
N HIS A 319 18.08 13.84 10.09
CA HIS A 319 19.20 14.26 9.26
C HIS A 319 18.72 14.43 7.81
N VAL A 320 18.59 15.68 7.38
CA VAL A 320 18.05 16.04 6.07
C VAL A 320 19.16 16.70 5.27
N TYR A 321 19.58 16.13 4.14
CA TYR A 321 20.73 16.65 3.40
C TYR A 321 20.65 16.50 1.88
N GLU A 322 21.28 17.44 1.17
CA GLU A 322 21.40 17.43 -0.30
C GLU A 322 20.07 17.33 -1.07
N ASN A 323 18.97 17.79 -0.49
CA ASN A 323 17.68 17.90 -1.18
C ASN A 323 17.54 19.27 -1.86
N GLY A 324 16.49 19.48 -2.65
CA GLY A 324 16.18 20.82 -3.18
C GLY A 324 15.95 21.83 -2.05
N TYR A 325 14.92 21.61 -1.25
CA TYR A 325 14.69 22.20 0.07
C TYR A 325 14.81 21.13 1.15
N GLY A 326 15.28 21.49 2.34
CA GLY A 326 15.38 20.54 3.46
C GLY A 326 14.00 20.24 4.04
N ILE A 327 13.46 21.18 4.82
CA ILE A 327 12.11 21.12 5.37
C ILE A 327 11.30 22.32 4.88
N ALA A 328 10.11 22.07 4.33
CA ALA A 328 9.14 23.10 3.99
C ALA A 328 7.87 22.91 4.82
N ALA A 329 7.46 23.93 5.56
CA ALA A 329 6.20 23.97 6.31
C ALA A 329 5.29 25.04 5.71
N VAL A 330 4.08 24.65 5.30
CA VAL A 330 3.09 25.53 4.69
C VAL A 330 1.80 25.47 5.50
N GLY A 331 1.40 26.60 6.07
CA GLY A 331 0.20 26.71 6.88
C GLY A 331 -0.84 27.64 6.25
N LEU A 332 -1.96 27.05 5.84
CA LEU A 332 -3.19 27.76 5.47
C LEU A 332 -4.11 27.94 6.68
N LYS A 333 -3.88 27.17 7.73
CA LYS A 333 -4.58 27.17 9.01
C LYS A 333 -3.57 27.11 10.15
N PRO A 334 -3.93 27.51 11.38
CA PRO A 334 -3.01 27.48 12.51
C PRO A 334 -2.30 26.14 12.62
N ILE A 335 -0.97 26.12 12.51
CA ILE A 335 -0.15 24.92 12.60
C ILE A 335 0.28 24.74 14.06
N ASN A 336 0.08 23.54 14.61
CA ASN A 336 0.67 23.15 15.90
C ASN A 336 1.73 22.07 15.65
N ALA A 337 2.83 22.43 15.00
CA ALA A 337 3.95 21.54 14.75
C ALA A 337 5.22 22.08 15.40
N THR A 338 6.09 21.17 15.86
CA THR A 338 7.41 21.47 16.40
C THR A 338 8.47 20.84 15.53
N LEU A 339 9.35 21.67 14.96
CA LEU A 339 10.51 21.25 14.19
C LEU A 339 11.74 21.52 15.06
N LYS A 340 12.36 20.49 15.61
CA LYS A 340 13.48 20.67 16.54
C LYS A 340 14.63 19.69 16.37
N ASN A 341 15.84 20.10 16.76
CA ASN A 341 17.05 19.26 16.71
C ASN A 341 17.34 18.62 15.36
N ASN A 342 16.79 19.13 14.25
CA ASN A 342 17.06 18.59 12.93
C ASN A 342 18.37 19.16 12.39
N THR A 343 19.13 18.33 11.68
CA THR A 343 20.35 18.72 11.00
C THR A 343 20.07 18.82 9.51
N LEU A 344 20.15 20.03 8.96
CA LEU A 344 19.74 20.41 7.61
C LEU A 344 20.96 20.87 6.82
N VAL A 345 21.51 20.00 5.96
CA VAL A 345 22.85 20.21 5.38
C VAL A 345 22.83 20.24 3.85
N GLY A 346 23.45 21.27 3.26
CA GLY A 346 23.77 21.22 1.82
C GLY A 346 22.54 21.23 0.91
N GLN A 347 21.41 21.80 1.33
CA GLN A 347 20.25 21.89 0.46
C GLN A 347 20.55 22.79 -0.75
N ALA A 348 19.96 22.47 -1.89
CA ALA A 348 20.15 23.23 -3.12
C ALA A 348 19.52 24.63 -3.07
N ILE A 349 18.60 24.88 -2.14
CA ILE A 349 17.95 26.16 -1.90
C ILE A 349 18.05 26.50 -0.40
N ASP A 350 16.97 26.36 0.38
CA ASP A 350 16.95 26.71 1.80
C ASP A 350 16.99 25.45 2.68
N GLY A 351 17.57 25.59 3.87
CA GLY A 351 17.57 24.54 4.90
C GLY A 351 16.15 24.27 5.41
N LEU A 352 15.50 25.30 5.93
CA LEU A 352 14.12 25.28 6.41
C LEU A 352 13.35 26.50 5.88
N ILE A 353 12.16 26.28 5.35
CA ILE A 353 11.24 27.35 4.95
C ILE A 353 9.87 27.17 5.63
N ALA A 354 9.36 28.22 6.26
CA ALA A 354 8.01 28.29 6.80
C ALA A 354 7.19 29.36 6.07
N ILE A 355 6.01 28.99 5.58
CA ILE A 355 5.15 29.84 4.74
C ILE A 355 3.75 29.91 5.34
N GLY A 356 3.27 31.12 5.62
CA GLY A 356 1.99 31.34 6.31
C GLY A 356 2.03 30.89 7.77
N GLU A 357 0.94 30.30 8.26
CA GLU A 357 0.87 29.79 9.63
C GLU A 357 2.04 28.85 9.92
N SER A 358 2.72 29.09 11.04
CA SER A 358 4.11 28.65 11.18
C SER A 358 4.33 27.76 12.42
N PRO A 359 5.22 26.76 12.34
CA PRO A 359 5.55 25.88 13.46
C PRO A 359 6.45 26.55 14.51
N PHE A 360 6.63 25.89 15.65
CA PHE A 360 7.74 26.17 16.56
C PHE A 360 9.03 25.57 16.00
N ILE A 361 10.07 26.39 15.81
CA ILE A 361 11.34 25.99 15.22
C ILE A 361 12.45 26.19 16.26
N ASP A 362 12.99 25.10 16.79
CA ASP A 362 13.90 25.14 17.93
C ASP A 362 15.15 24.27 17.74
N SER A 363 16.33 24.80 18.07
CA SER A 363 17.56 24.00 18.16
C SER A 363 17.93 23.23 16.88
N ASN A 364 17.51 23.71 15.70
CA ASN A 364 17.90 23.11 14.42
C ASN A 364 19.26 23.63 13.97
N HIS A 365 20.01 22.79 13.25
CA HIS A 365 21.30 23.14 12.66
C HIS A 365 21.15 23.21 11.14
N ALA A 366 21.08 24.42 10.59
CA ALA A 366 21.04 24.66 9.16
C ALA A 366 22.44 25.04 8.65
N LEU A 367 23.07 24.14 7.91
CA LEU A 367 24.49 24.23 7.58
C LEU A 367 24.70 24.14 6.06
N ARG A 368 25.51 25.03 5.50
CA ARG A 368 25.98 24.92 4.09
C ARG A 368 24.87 24.86 3.05
N ASN A 369 23.71 25.44 3.34
CA ASN A 369 22.61 25.53 2.38
C ASN A 369 22.91 26.64 1.37
N ARG A 370 22.51 26.44 0.11
CA ARG A 370 22.88 27.37 -0.97
C ARG A 370 22.33 28.78 -0.75
N GLN A 371 21.14 28.88 -0.19
CA GLN A 371 20.48 30.14 0.15
C GLN A 371 20.38 30.28 1.68
N ALA A 372 19.19 30.46 2.24
CA ALA A 372 19.03 30.72 3.66
C ALA A 372 19.17 29.42 4.48
N GLY A 373 19.73 29.54 5.68
CA GLY A 373 19.55 28.50 6.70
C GLY A 373 18.07 28.34 7.06
N ILE A 374 17.41 29.45 7.41
CA ILE A 374 15.98 29.52 7.73
C ILE A 374 15.32 30.69 6.99
N ARG A 375 14.20 30.43 6.31
CA ARG A 375 13.36 31.44 5.65
C ARG A 375 11.92 31.41 6.16
N ILE A 376 11.38 32.58 6.45
CA ILE A 376 10.02 32.81 6.93
C ILE A 376 9.28 33.66 5.90
N MET A 377 8.11 33.24 5.44
CA MET A 377 7.37 33.95 4.41
C MET A 377 5.89 34.08 4.76
N ASP A 378 5.36 35.30 4.71
CA ASP A 378 3.91 35.51 4.72
C ASP A 378 3.29 34.89 3.46
N LEU A 379 2.06 34.41 3.55
CA LEU A 379 1.37 33.77 2.43
C LEU A 379 0.26 34.69 1.90
N ALA A 380 0.44 35.15 0.66
CA ALA A 380 -0.53 35.95 -0.06
C ALA A 380 -1.28 35.09 -1.07
N LEU A 381 -2.55 34.80 -0.77
CA LEU A 381 -3.47 34.08 -1.66
C LEU A 381 -4.37 35.08 -2.40
N PRO A 382 -4.78 34.78 -3.65
CA PRO A 382 -5.69 35.64 -4.38
C PRO A 382 -7.02 35.80 -3.64
N ASP A 383 -7.49 37.05 -3.51
CA ASP A 383 -8.79 37.40 -2.92
C ASP A 383 -8.97 36.95 -1.45
N GLN A 384 -7.88 36.70 -0.72
CA GLN A 384 -7.89 36.35 0.70
C GLN A 384 -6.99 37.29 1.51
N PRO A 385 -7.22 37.43 2.83
CA PRO A 385 -6.28 38.12 3.71
C PRO A 385 -4.89 37.48 3.67
N LEU A 386 -3.86 38.31 3.89
CA LEU A 386 -2.49 37.84 4.10
C LEU A 386 -2.46 36.90 5.32
N ILE A 387 -1.80 35.76 5.18
CA ILE A 387 -1.55 34.84 6.29
C ILE A 387 -0.12 35.10 6.77
N GLU A 388 0.01 35.77 7.92
CA GLU A 388 1.31 36.14 8.48
C GLU A 388 2.07 34.92 9.01
N ALA A 389 3.38 34.88 8.74
CA ALA A 389 4.27 33.87 9.27
C ALA A 389 4.94 34.37 10.56
N VAL A 390 4.42 33.91 11.69
CA VAL A 390 4.90 34.25 13.03
C VAL A 390 5.46 33.04 13.79
N PRO A 391 6.49 32.35 13.26
CA PRO A 391 7.09 31.21 13.96
C PRO A 391 7.69 31.67 15.28
N ARG A 392 7.60 30.80 16.30
CA ARG A 392 8.48 30.92 17.45
C ARG A 392 9.83 30.32 17.05
N LEU A 393 10.89 31.12 17.12
CA LEU A 393 12.27 30.69 16.85
C LEU A 393 13.05 30.63 18.16
N ALA A 394 13.79 29.55 18.39
CA ALA A 394 14.68 29.44 19.54
C ALA A 394 15.94 28.62 19.20
N ASN A 395 17.10 29.03 19.70
CA ASN A 395 18.34 28.23 19.70
C ASN A 395 18.80 27.63 18.35
N ASN A 396 18.32 28.12 17.21
CA ASN A 396 18.73 27.60 15.91
C ASN A 396 20.13 28.10 15.55
N THR A 397 20.94 27.20 14.99
CA THR A 397 22.28 27.52 14.49
C THR A 397 22.27 27.53 12.97
N MET A 398 22.73 28.64 12.39
CA MET A 398 22.89 28.82 10.95
C MET A 398 24.37 29.15 10.72
N SER A 399 25.04 28.36 9.88
CA SER A 399 26.44 28.60 9.54
C SER A 399 26.79 28.12 8.14
N ASP A 400 27.64 28.88 7.46
CA ASP A 400 28.14 28.59 6.11
C ASP A 400 27.03 28.53 5.06
N ASN A 401 25.84 29.06 5.33
CA ASN A 401 24.77 29.17 4.34
C ASN A 401 25.03 30.35 3.39
N GLY A 402 24.27 30.42 2.29
CA GLY A 402 24.22 31.63 1.47
C GLY A 402 23.76 32.86 2.27
N ASP A 403 22.91 32.63 3.27
CA ASP A 403 22.57 33.60 4.31
C ASP A 403 22.40 32.91 5.67
N ASP A 404 23.18 33.36 6.66
CA ASP A 404 23.19 32.84 8.04
C ASP A 404 22.25 33.61 8.98
N ASP A 405 21.64 34.70 8.51
CA ASP A 405 20.54 35.39 9.20
C ASP A 405 19.18 34.80 8.77
N VAL A 406 18.19 34.91 9.66
CA VAL A 406 16.80 34.52 9.32
C VAL A 406 16.28 35.45 8.23
N GLN A 407 15.84 34.87 7.11
CA GLN A 407 15.29 35.62 5.99
C GLN A 407 13.78 35.75 6.09
N TYR A 408 13.26 36.93 5.81
CA TYR A 408 11.81 37.23 5.81
C TYR A 408 11.33 37.64 4.43
N GLY A 409 10.08 37.35 4.09
CA GLY A 409 9.50 37.77 2.81
C GLY A 409 8.02 37.43 2.68
N GLU A 410 7.53 37.48 1.45
CA GLU A 410 6.15 37.17 1.09
C GLU A 410 6.13 36.15 -0.06
N TYR A 411 5.33 35.11 0.08
CA TYR A 411 5.08 34.11 -0.93
C TYR A 411 3.73 34.40 -1.59
N VAL A 412 3.79 34.90 -2.82
CA VAL A 412 2.61 35.31 -3.59
C VAL A 412 2.16 34.17 -4.50
N VAL A 413 0.97 33.63 -4.25
CA VAL A 413 0.34 32.65 -5.15
C VAL A 413 -0.38 33.42 -6.27
N SER A 414 0.21 33.44 -7.45
CA SER A 414 -0.45 34.02 -8.64
C SER A 414 -1.58 33.12 -9.14
N LYS A 415 -2.68 33.71 -9.63
CA LYS A 415 -3.67 32.97 -10.43
C LYS A 415 -2.95 32.40 -11.68
N PRO A 416 -3.21 31.14 -12.06
CA PRO A 416 -2.68 30.57 -13.29
C PRO A 416 -3.15 31.33 -14.54
#